data_AF-A0A3M4T6Z7-F1
#
_entry.id   AF-A0A3M4T6Z7-F1
#
_cell.length_a   1.000
_cell.length_b   1.000
_cell.length_c   1.000
_cell.angle_alpha   90.00
_cell.angle_beta   90.00
_cell.angle_gamma   90.00
#
_symmetry.space_group_name_H-M   'P 1'
#
loop_
_entity.id
_entity.type
_entity.pdbx_description
1 polymer ?
#
loop_
_entity_poly.entity_id
_entity_poly.type
_entity_poly.pdbx_seq_one_letter_code
_entity_poly.pdbx_strand_id
1 'polypeptide(L)'
;MARILTIWYADDHEFLISLARDERSHIRSAAREPILKAAKDSLLLRKLIIQETELNSLDPTLLQTAITEGLFLNTEALEVMRLLLSDTASVRYAALPILNAKYIPVELMQAESIRLLSDDDMDIRYAARRALKKLGQVPTGA
;
A
#
# COMPACT_ATOMS: atom_id res chain seq x y z
N MET A 1 15.16 19.67 9.09
CA MET A 1 14.42 19.60 10.38
C MET A 1 13.52 18.37 10.46
N ALA A 2 12.51 18.22 9.59
CA ALA A 2 11.59 17.07 9.62
C ALA A 2 12.26 15.68 9.67
N ARG A 3 13.29 15.45 8.84
CA ARG A 3 14.06 14.19 8.83
C ARG A 3 14.81 13.89 10.14
N ILE A 4 15.17 14.91 10.92
CA ILE A 4 15.86 14.71 12.22
C ILE A 4 14.83 14.34 13.28
N LEU A 5 13.65 14.98 13.24
CA LEU A 5 12.57 14.70 14.18
C LEU A 5 12.06 13.26 14.06
N THR A 6 11.92 12.73 12.85
CA THR A 6 11.48 11.33 12.66
C THR A 6 12.46 10.29 13.23
N ILE A 7 13.74 10.62 13.36
CA ILE A 7 14.73 9.71 13.98
C ILE A 7 14.56 9.69 15.50
N TRP A 8 14.26 10.84 16.11
CA TRP A 8 14.15 10.97 17.56
C TRP A 8 12.80 10.49 18.10
N TYR A 9 11.78 10.50 17.25
CA TYR A 9 10.41 10.09 17.57
C TYR A 9 9.99 8.84 16.77
N ALA A 10 10.93 7.94 16.46
CA ALA A 10 10.65 6.75 15.66
C ALA A 10 9.61 5.82 16.31
N ASP A 11 9.51 5.84 17.65
CA ASP A 11 8.54 5.07 18.42
C ASP A 11 7.19 5.78 18.59
N ASP A 12 7.10 7.07 18.24
CA ASP A 12 5.86 7.85 18.26
C ASP A 12 5.15 7.74 16.91
N HIS A 13 4.41 6.65 16.74
CA HIS A 13 3.73 6.34 15.48
C HIS A 13 2.66 7.39 15.10
N GLU A 14 1.98 8.01 16.07
CA GLU A 14 1.01 9.08 15.82
C GLU A 14 1.70 10.32 15.26
N PHE A 15 2.85 10.68 15.84
CA PHE A 15 3.67 11.75 15.29
C PHE A 15 4.14 11.44 13.87
N LEU A 16 4.63 10.22 13.62
CA LEU A 16 5.04 9.80 12.28
C LEU A 16 3.90 9.90 11.26
N ILE A 17 2.69 9.46 11.62
CA ILE A 17 1.49 9.59 10.79
C ILE A 17 1.11 11.06 10.57
N SER A 18 1.21 11.91 11.59
CA SER A 18 0.94 13.34 11.44
C SER A 18 1.84 14.01 10.38
N LEU A 19 3.12 13.61 10.32
CA LEU A 19 4.05 14.09 9.30
C LEU A 19 3.72 13.54 7.91
N ALA A 20 3.20 12.31 7.84
CA ALA A 20 2.76 11.69 6.59
C ALA A 20 1.53 12.38 5.98
N ARG A 21 0.70 13.00 6.83
CA ARG A 21 -0.51 13.76 6.46
C ARG A 21 -0.28 15.26 6.32
N ASP A 22 0.93 15.75 6.59
CA ASP A 22 1.22 17.18 6.58
C ASP A 22 0.89 17.78 5.21
N GLU A 23 0.22 18.94 5.18
CA GLU A 23 -0.19 19.60 3.94
C GLU A 23 1.00 19.92 3.02
N ARG A 24 2.19 20.12 3.62
CA ARG A 24 3.42 20.44 2.90
C ARG A 24 4.07 19.18 2.34
N SER A 25 4.11 19.07 1.02
CA SER A 25 4.66 17.92 0.30
C SER A 25 6.11 17.57 0.66
N HIS A 26 6.94 18.58 0.99
CA HIS A 26 8.33 18.36 1.41
C HIS A 26 8.43 17.72 2.80
N ILE A 27 7.47 17.96 3.70
CA ILE A 27 7.42 17.30 5.02
C ILE A 27 7.03 15.84 4.85
N ARG A 28 5.96 15.55 4.08
CA ARG A 28 5.56 14.18 3.74
C ARG A 28 6.70 13.39 3.10
N SER A 29 7.35 14.01 2.11
CA SER A 29 8.51 13.42 1.42
C SER A 29 9.66 13.11 2.37
N ALA A 30 9.98 14.02 3.29
CA ALA A 30 11.04 13.83 4.27
C ALA A 30 10.71 12.77 5.33
N ALA A 31 9.43 12.55 5.63
CA ALA A 31 8.97 11.57 6.61
C ALA A 31 8.88 10.15 6.05
N ARG A 32 8.73 9.98 4.73
CA ARG A 32 8.48 8.69 4.07
C ARG A 32 9.50 7.60 4.43
N GLU A 33 10.79 7.82 4.19
CA GLU A 33 11.84 6.83 4.47
C GLU A 33 11.87 6.44 5.97
N PRO A 34 11.88 7.40 6.92
CA PRO A 34 11.78 7.09 8.34
C PRO A 34 10.55 6.26 8.72
N ILE A 35 9.37 6.59 8.19
CA ILE A 35 8.13 5.84 8.43
C ILE A 35 8.28 4.40 7.94
N LEU A 36 8.76 4.20 6.70
CA LEU A 36 8.95 2.87 6.11
C LEU A 36 9.98 2.04 6.90
N LYS A 37 11.03 2.69 7.41
CA LYS A 37 12.02 2.03 8.28
C LYS A 37 11.38 1.58 9.59
N ALA A 38 10.65 2.46 10.29
CA ALA A 38 9.98 2.12 11.54
C ALA A 38 8.89 1.03 11.35
N ALA A 39 8.19 1.06 10.21
CA ALA A 39 7.14 0.10 9.89
C ALA A 39 7.65 -1.34 9.68
N LYS A 40 8.95 -1.55 9.46
CA LYS A 40 9.55 -2.91 9.40
C LYS A 40 9.37 -3.65 10.71
N ASP A 41 9.55 -2.96 11.83
CA ASP A 41 9.55 -3.54 13.16
C ASP A 41 8.24 -3.27 13.93
N SER A 42 7.33 -2.47 13.37
CA SER A 42 6.11 -2.03 14.06
C SER A 42 4.82 -2.45 13.33
N LEU A 43 4.15 -3.47 13.89
CA LEU A 43 2.81 -3.87 13.46
C LEU A 43 1.79 -2.73 13.65
N LEU A 44 1.91 -1.96 14.72
CA LEU A 44 1.00 -0.85 15.01
C LEU A 44 1.10 0.23 13.92
N LEU A 45 2.31 0.62 13.53
CA LEU A 45 2.50 1.61 12.48
C LEU A 45 1.99 1.12 11.13
N ARG A 46 2.16 -0.17 10.82
CA ARG A 46 1.59 -0.77 9.60
C ARG A 46 0.06 -0.71 9.58
N LYS A 47 -0.59 -1.00 10.71
CA LYS A 47 -2.04 -0.84 10.84
C LYS A 47 -2.48 0.61 10.64
N LEU A 48 -1.78 1.57 11.23
CA LEU A 48 -2.07 2.99 11.04
C LEU A 48 -1.92 3.41 9.57
N ILE A 49 -0.88 2.93 8.86
CA ILE A 49 -0.72 3.21 7.43
C ILE A 49 -1.92 2.70 6.63
N ILE A 50 -2.43 1.50 6.92
CA ILE A 50 -3.62 0.94 6.26
C ILE A 50 -4.85 1.79 6.56
N GLN A 51 -5.12 2.08 7.85
CA GLN A 51 -6.27 2.86 8.30
C GLN A 51 -6.29 4.27 7.70
N GLU A 52 -5.17 4.98 7.77
CA GLU A 52 -5.09 6.35 7.28
C GLU A 52 -5.12 6.41 5.75
N THR A 53 -4.71 5.33 5.06
CA THR A 53 -4.94 5.19 3.61
C THR A 53 -6.41 4.94 3.30
N GLU A 54 -7.11 4.12 4.08
CA GLU A 54 -8.56 3.88 3.93
C GLU A 54 -9.36 5.19 4.09
N LEU A 55 -8.96 6.05 5.03
CA LEU A 55 -9.49 7.40 5.22
C LEU A 55 -9.10 8.39 4.11
N ASN A 56 -8.33 7.95 3.11
CA ASN A 56 -7.78 8.77 2.03
C ASN A 56 -7.00 10.00 2.53
N SER A 57 -6.34 9.86 3.69
CA SER A 57 -5.62 10.95 4.35
C SER A 57 -4.12 10.96 4.03
N LEU A 58 -3.60 9.86 3.47
CA LEU A 58 -2.21 9.68 3.10
C LEU A 58 -2.00 9.83 1.61
N ASP A 59 -0.77 10.25 1.25
CA ASP A 59 -0.30 10.11 -0.13
C ASP A 59 -0.30 8.62 -0.52
N PRO A 60 -1.03 8.22 -1.58
CA PRO A 60 -1.16 6.81 -2.01
C PRO A 60 0.17 6.09 -2.18
N THR A 61 1.22 6.84 -2.56
CA THR A 61 2.53 6.26 -2.85
C THR A 61 3.24 5.73 -1.59
N LEU A 62 2.87 6.19 -0.38
CA LEU A 62 3.40 5.65 0.87
C LEU A 62 3.01 4.18 1.04
N LEU A 63 1.71 3.85 0.92
CA LEU A 63 1.23 2.47 1.01
C LEU A 63 1.82 1.62 -0.12
N GLN A 64 1.87 2.12 -1.35
CA GLN A 64 2.47 1.39 -2.47
C GLN A 64 3.93 0.99 -2.21
N THR A 65 4.70 1.90 -1.61
CA THR A 65 6.11 1.63 -1.27
C THR A 65 6.20 0.61 -0.16
N ALA A 66 5.39 0.74 0.89
CA ALA A 66 5.33 -0.22 1.98
C ALA A 66 4.97 -1.64 1.48
N ILE A 67 4.01 -1.76 0.55
CA ILE A 67 3.70 -3.05 -0.09
C ILE A 67 4.90 -3.54 -0.91
N THR A 68 5.53 -2.67 -1.71
CA THR A 68 6.67 -3.06 -2.55
C THR A 68 7.89 -3.51 -1.72
N GLU A 69 8.10 -2.90 -0.56
CA GLU A 69 9.12 -3.31 0.44
C GLU A 69 8.75 -4.60 1.18
N GLY A 70 7.54 -5.12 0.99
CA GLY A 70 7.09 -6.39 1.56
C GLY A 70 6.68 -6.30 3.02
N LEU A 71 6.20 -5.14 3.46
CA LEU A 71 5.87 -4.89 4.86
C LEU A 71 4.58 -5.58 5.32
N PHE A 72 3.66 -5.90 4.41
CA PHE A 72 2.36 -6.49 4.75
C PHE A 72 2.29 -7.95 4.32
N LEU A 73 2.20 -8.85 5.30
CA LEU A 73 2.09 -10.30 5.10
C LEU A 73 0.84 -10.84 5.79
N ASN A 74 0.41 -12.04 5.41
CA ASN A 74 -0.68 -12.78 6.04
C ASN A 74 -1.96 -11.92 6.16
N THR A 75 -2.44 -11.69 7.40
CA THR A 75 -3.64 -10.91 7.67
C THR A 75 -3.52 -9.48 7.15
N GLU A 76 -2.36 -8.84 7.30
CA GLU A 76 -2.13 -7.45 6.85
C GLU A 76 -2.29 -7.32 5.34
N ALA A 77 -1.83 -8.31 4.57
CA ALA A 77 -2.01 -8.34 3.12
C ALA A 77 -3.49 -8.41 2.72
N LEU A 78 -4.31 -9.16 3.48
CA LEU A 78 -5.76 -9.20 3.26
C LEU A 78 -6.44 -7.89 3.65
N GLU A 79 -5.95 -7.16 4.65
CA GLU A 79 -6.47 -5.82 4.99
C GLU A 79 -6.17 -4.82 3.87
N VAL A 80 -4.94 -4.82 3.35
CA VAL A 80 -4.58 -4.00 2.18
C VAL A 80 -5.42 -4.38 0.96
N MET A 81 -5.66 -5.67 0.72
CA MET A 81 -6.49 -6.13 -0.40
C MET A 81 -7.93 -5.59 -0.33
N ARG A 82 -8.52 -5.48 0.87
CA ARG A 82 -9.88 -4.93 1.04
C ARG A 82 -9.99 -3.48 0.55
N LEU A 83 -8.89 -2.71 0.57
CA LEU A 83 -8.89 -1.33 0.06
C LEU A 83 -9.16 -1.24 -1.45
N LEU A 84 -8.98 -2.33 -2.22
CA LEU A 84 -9.35 -2.41 -3.63
C LEU A 84 -10.86 -2.34 -3.87
N LEU A 85 -11.67 -2.42 -2.82
CA LEU A 85 -13.12 -2.28 -2.84
C LEU A 85 -13.59 -0.87 -2.47
N SER A 86 -12.67 0.05 -2.14
CA SER A 86 -13.02 1.43 -1.78
C SER A 86 -13.72 2.15 -2.92
N ASP A 87 -14.71 2.99 -2.61
CA ASP A 87 -15.33 3.91 -3.59
C ASP A 87 -14.33 4.98 -4.07
N THR A 88 -13.27 5.24 -3.32
CA THR A 88 -12.27 6.26 -3.63
C THR A 88 -11.15 5.69 -4.50
N ALA A 89 -10.99 6.22 -5.71
CA ALA A 89 -10.01 5.74 -6.68
C ALA A 89 -8.56 5.79 -6.17
N SER A 90 -8.17 6.85 -5.43
CA SER A 90 -6.82 6.96 -4.86
C SER A 90 -6.51 5.88 -3.81
N VAL A 91 -7.52 5.44 -3.04
CA VAL A 91 -7.39 4.35 -2.07
C VAL A 91 -7.21 3.02 -2.78
N ARG A 92 -8.03 2.74 -3.81
CA ARG A 92 -7.85 1.55 -4.66
C ARG A 92 -6.47 1.56 -5.32
N TYR A 93 -6.06 2.69 -5.87
CA TYR A 93 -4.76 2.88 -6.50
C TYR A 93 -3.59 2.62 -5.54
N ALA A 94 -3.68 3.07 -4.29
CA ALA A 94 -2.67 2.84 -3.26
C ALA A 94 -2.44 1.35 -2.99
N ALA A 95 -3.51 0.55 -3.04
CA ALA A 95 -3.48 -0.87 -2.71
C ALA A 95 -3.08 -1.79 -3.88
N LEU A 96 -3.11 -1.30 -5.13
CA LEU A 96 -2.83 -2.10 -6.35
C LEU A 96 -1.59 -3.02 -6.28
N PRO A 97 -0.44 -2.63 -5.68
CA PRO A 97 0.72 -3.51 -5.61
C PRO A 97 0.50 -4.82 -4.85
N ILE A 98 -0.58 -4.93 -4.06
CA ILE A 98 -0.96 -6.16 -3.36
C ILE A 98 -1.40 -7.27 -4.32
N LEU A 99 -1.77 -6.94 -5.56
CA LEU A 99 -2.08 -7.88 -6.64
C LEU A 99 -0.81 -8.57 -7.14
N ASN A 100 -0.24 -9.41 -6.28
CA ASN A 100 0.98 -10.16 -6.49
C ASN A 100 0.90 -11.45 -5.65
N ALA A 101 1.24 -12.59 -6.26
CA ALA A 101 1.22 -13.91 -5.63
C ALA A 101 2.14 -14.02 -4.40
N LYS A 102 3.06 -13.07 -4.20
CA LYS A 102 3.84 -12.94 -2.96
C LYS A 102 2.97 -12.62 -1.73
N TYR A 103 1.88 -11.89 -1.91
CA TYR A 103 1.08 -11.34 -0.80
C TYR A 103 -0.25 -12.05 -0.61
N ILE A 104 -0.86 -12.50 -1.70
CA ILE A 104 -2.18 -13.13 -1.69
C ILE A 104 -2.17 -14.39 -2.58
N PRO A 105 -3.04 -15.38 -2.30
CA PRO A 105 -3.25 -16.54 -3.17
C PRO A 105 -3.47 -16.15 -4.64
N VAL A 106 -2.98 -16.98 -5.57
CA VAL A 106 -3.07 -16.74 -7.02
C VAL A 106 -4.52 -16.59 -7.45
N GLU A 107 -5.43 -17.38 -6.89
CA GLU A 107 -6.85 -17.39 -7.21
C GLU A 107 -7.50 -16.05 -6.82
N LEU A 108 -7.15 -15.51 -5.64
CA LEU A 108 -7.62 -14.20 -5.19
C LEU A 108 -7.02 -13.08 -6.01
N MET A 109 -5.71 -13.15 -6.31
CA MET A 109 -5.06 -12.20 -7.21
C MET A 109 -5.74 -12.17 -8.58
N GLN A 110 -6.05 -13.33 -9.15
CA GLN A 110 -6.71 -13.45 -10.45
C GLN A 110 -8.13 -12.88 -10.41
N ALA A 111 -8.94 -13.28 -9.42
CA ALA A 111 -10.32 -12.81 -9.28
C ALA A 111 -10.40 -11.29 -9.11
N GLU A 112 -9.60 -10.70 -8.21
CA GLU A 112 -9.58 -9.26 -8.01
C GLU A 112 -9.04 -8.51 -9.23
N SER A 113 -8.01 -9.05 -9.89
CA SER A 113 -7.49 -8.42 -11.11
C SER A 113 -8.52 -8.46 -12.24
N ILE A 114 -9.33 -9.53 -12.39
CA ILE A 114 -10.42 -9.60 -13.38
C ILE A 114 -11.50 -8.56 -13.05
N ARG A 115 -11.93 -8.45 -11.79
CA ARG A 115 -12.92 -7.45 -11.35
C ARG A 115 -12.48 -6.03 -11.70
N LEU A 116 -11.20 -5.71 -11.45
CA LEU A 116 -10.64 -4.38 -11.68
C LEU A 116 -10.40 -4.06 -13.18
N LEU A 117 -10.58 -5.00 -14.11
CA LEU A 117 -10.56 -4.69 -15.54
C LEU A 117 -11.72 -3.78 -15.97
N SER A 118 -12.79 -3.76 -15.17
CA SER A 118 -13.97 -2.92 -15.38
C SER A 118 -14.01 -1.70 -14.46
N ASP A 119 -12.93 -1.39 -13.75
CA ASP A 119 -12.85 -0.20 -12.90
C ASP A 119 -12.98 1.08 -13.75
N ASP A 120 -13.58 2.14 -13.20
CA ASP A 120 -13.74 3.42 -13.89
C ASP A 120 -12.41 4.14 -14.13
N ASP A 121 -11.41 3.90 -13.28
CA ASP A 121 -10.09 4.49 -13.40
C ASP A 121 -9.18 3.71 -14.37
N MET A 122 -8.60 4.43 -15.33
CA MET A 122 -7.76 3.84 -16.38
C MET A 122 -6.46 3.23 -15.86
N ASP A 123 -5.84 3.84 -14.86
CA ASP A 123 -4.57 3.36 -14.29
C ASP A 123 -4.81 2.09 -13.48
N ILE A 124 -5.96 2.00 -12.79
CA ILE A 124 -6.42 0.78 -12.12
C ILE A 124 -6.62 -0.35 -13.14
N ARG A 125 -7.37 -0.09 -14.24
CA ARG A 125 -7.55 -1.08 -15.32
C ARG A 125 -6.22 -1.52 -15.94
N TYR A 126 -5.25 -0.61 -16.06
CA TYR A 126 -3.92 -0.94 -16.58
C TYR A 126 -3.13 -1.83 -15.61
N ALA A 127 -3.13 -1.50 -14.31
CA ALA A 127 -2.46 -2.29 -13.29
C ALA A 127 -3.06 -3.71 -13.18
N ALA A 128 -4.38 -3.83 -13.24
CA ALA A 128 -5.09 -5.11 -13.27
C ALA A 128 -4.65 -5.99 -14.45
N ARG A 129 -4.58 -5.44 -15.67
CA ARG A 129 -4.04 -6.14 -16.85
C ARG A 129 -2.60 -6.59 -16.65
N ARG A 130 -1.77 -5.75 -16.04
CA ARG A 130 -0.38 -6.08 -15.73
C ARG A 130 -0.26 -7.22 -14.71
N ALA A 131 -1.11 -7.24 -13.69
CA ALA A 131 -1.17 -8.32 -12.70
C ALA A 131 -1.54 -9.66 -13.37
N LEU A 132 -2.59 -9.68 -14.21
CA LEU A 132 -2.99 -10.88 -14.96
C LEU A 132 -1.89 -11.37 -15.92
N LYS A 133 -1.21 -10.45 -16.62
CA LYS A 133 -0.09 -10.82 -17.49
C LYS A 133 1.04 -11.51 -16.73
N LYS A 134 1.33 -11.06 -15.50
CA LYS A 134 2.35 -11.70 -14.64
C LYS A 134 1.94 -13.13 -14.24
N LEU A 135 0.65 -13.38 -13.97
CA LEU A 135 0.15 -14.73 -13.67
C LEU A 135 0.35 -15.69 -14.84
N GLY A 136 0.07 -15.26 -16.07
CA GLY A 136 0.31 -16.08 -17.27
C GLY A 136 1.80 -16.35 -17.57
N GLN A 137 2.72 -15.72 -16.84
CA GLN A 137 4.17 -15.98 -16.91
C GLN A 137 4.66 -16.87 -15.77
N VAL A 138 3.82 -17.15 -14.76
CA VAL A 138 4.10 -18.17 -13.75
C VAL A 138 3.89 -19.52 -14.43
N PRO A 139 4.90 -20.39 -14.55
CA PRO A 139 4.71 -21.71 -15.13
C PRO A 139 3.64 -22.44 -14.33
N THR A 140 2.51 -22.75 -14.95
CA THR A 140 1.59 -23.76 -14.42
C THR A 140 2.37 -25.06 -14.38
N GLY A 141 2.81 -25.46 -13.19
CA GLY A 141 3.44 -26.75 -12.98
C GLY A 141 2.56 -27.85 -13.58
N ALA A 142 3.19 -28.69 -14.39
CA ALA A 142 2.62 -29.93 -14.94
C ALA A 142 2.24 -30.91 -13.83
#